data_AF-A0AAW8W7C2-F1
#
_entry.id   AF-A0AAW8W7C2-F1
#
_cell.length_a   1.000
_cell.length_b   1.000
_cell.length_c   1.000
_cell.angle_alpha   90.00
_cell.angle_beta   90.00
_cell.angle_gamma   90.00
#
_symmetry.space_group_name_H-M   'P 1'
#
loop_
_entity.id
_entity.type
_entity.pdbx_description
1 polymer ?
#
loop_
_entity_poly.entity_id
_entity_poly.type
_entity_poly.pdbx_seq_one_letter_code
_entity_poly.pdbx_strand_id
1 'polypeptide(L)' 'MYEAYLLVGFLTFWLTVIVLIASAGYQLRKSVVRAGGWKAWAMDFFGLEESK' A
#
# COMPACT_ATOMS: atom_id res chain seq x y z
N MET A 1 -30.70 -14.44 11.96
CA MET A 1 -29.36 -14.56 12.59
C MET A 1 -28.25 -14.72 11.56
N TYR A 2 -28.34 -15.66 10.61
CA TYR A 2 -27.31 -15.89 9.58
C TYR A 2 -27.01 -14.68 8.67
N GLU A 3 -28.04 -13.94 8.26
CA GLU A 3 -27.91 -12.75 7.40
C GLU A 3 -27.11 -11.61 8.07
N ALA A 4 -27.26 -11.46 9.40
CA ALA A 4 -26.50 -10.47 10.16
C ALA A 4 -25.00 -10.82 10.20
N TYR A 5 -24.64 -12.10 10.29
CA TYR A 5 -23.24 -12.53 10.24
C TYR A 5 -22.61 -12.29 8.87
N LEU A 6 -23.36 -12.48 7.78
CA LEU A 6 -22.89 -12.20 6.43
C LEU A 6 -22.63 -10.69 6.23
N LEU A 7 -23.55 -9.84 6.69
CA LEU A 7 -23.40 -8.39 6.64
C LEU A 7 -22.19 -7.91 7.47
N VAL A 8 -22.04 -8.41 8.69
CA VAL A 8 -20.90 -8.06 9.55
C VAL A 8 -19.58 -8.54 8.94
N GLY A 9 -19.52 -9.79 8.45
CA GLY A 9 -18.32 -10.32 7.81
C GLY A 9 -17.93 -9.54 6.56
N PHE A 10 -18.90 -9.17 5.73
CA PHE A 10 -18.67 -8.31 4.56
C PHE A 10 -18.13 -6.94 4.96
N LEU A 11 -18.73 -6.30 5.98
CA LEU A 11 -18.29 -4.99 6.46
C LEU A 11 -16.87 -5.05 7.03
N THR A 12 -16.58 -6.04 7.88
CA THR A 12 -15.26 -6.24 8.48
C THR A 12 -14.21 -6.51 7.40
N PHE A 13 -14.51 -7.35 6.41
CA PHE A 13 -13.61 -7.62 5.29
C PHE A 13 -13.23 -6.34 4.55
N TRP A 14 -14.21 -5.51 4.16
CA TRP A 14 -13.92 -4.26 3.44
C TRP A 14 -13.16 -3.25 4.29
N LEU A 15 -13.46 -3.14 5.59
CA LEU A 15 -12.69 -2.29 6.50
C LEU A 15 -11.23 -2.75 6.58
N THR A 16 -10.99 -4.06 6.71
CA THR A 16 -9.63 -4.61 6.69
C THR A 16 -8.91 -4.30 5.38
N VAL A 17 -9.58 -4.47 4.24
CA VAL A 17 -9.01 -4.15 2.91
C VAL A 17 -8.62 -2.67 2.83
N ILE A 18 -9.47 -1.75 3.28
CA ILE A 18 -9.18 -0.31 3.29
C ILE A 18 -7.95 0.00 4.16
N VAL A 19 -7.88 -0.57 5.36
CA VAL A 19 -6.74 -0.38 6.27
C VAL A 19 -5.44 -0.92 5.66
N LEU A 20 -5.49 -2.08 5.00
CA LEU A 20 -4.33 -2.65 4.31
C LEU A 20 -3.85 -1.77 3.17
N ILE A 21 -4.76 -1.28 2.33
CA ILE A 21 -4.42 -0.35 1.22
C ILE A 21 -3.83 0.95 1.77
N ALA A 22 -4.42 1.52 2.80
CA ALA A 22 -3.92 2.74 3.43
C ALA A 22 -2.52 2.53 4.04
N SER A 23 -2.29 1.41 4.72
CA SER A 23 -0.98 1.04 5.29
C SER A 23 0.07 0.84 4.21
N ALA A 24 -0.25 0.09 3.16
CA ALA A 24 0.64 -0.12 2.01
C ALA A 24 0.99 1.21 1.33
N GLY A 25 0.00 2.07 1.10
CA GLY A 25 0.21 3.41 0.54
C GLY A 25 1.06 4.30 1.43
N TYR A 26 0.88 4.25 2.75
CA TYR A 26 1.71 4.98 3.71
C TYR A 26 3.17 4.50 3.71
N GLN A 27 3.38 3.18 3.70
CA GLN A 27 4.71 2.58 3.62
C GLN A 27 5.40 2.92 2.30
N LEU A 28 4.67 2.86 1.18
CA LEU A 28 5.15 3.27 -0.14
C LEU A 28 5.56 4.75 -0.13
N ARG A 29 4.70 5.64 0.37
CA ARG A 29 5.02 7.07 0.49
C ARG A 29 6.26 7.30 1.34
N LYS A 30 6.41 6.59 2.47
CA LYS A 30 7.59 6.67 3.33
C LYS A 30 8.85 6.20 2.59
N SER A 31 8.75 5.12 1.83
CA SER A 31 9.84 4.60 0.99
C SER A 31 10.24 5.62 -0.09
N VAL A 32 9.27 6.21 -0.77
CA VAL A 32 9.49 7.25 -1.80
C VAL A 32 10.17 8.49 -1.23
N VAL A 33 9.71 8.99 -0.09
CA VAL A 33 10.32 10.14 0.58
C VAL A 33 11.76 9.81 1.01
N ARG A 34 11.99 8.61 1.55
CA ARG A 34 13.34 8.16 1.95
C ARG A 34 14.30 8.05 0.77
N ALA A 35 13.81 7.62 -0.40
CA ALA A 35 14.59 7.56 -1.62
C ALA A 35 14.85 8.93 -2.26
N GLY A 36 14.24 10.02 -1.74
CA GLY A 36 14.44 11.38 -2.28
C GLY A 36 13.45 11.77 -3.38
N GLY A 37 12.31 11.06 -3.49
CA GLY A 37 11.24 11.32 -4.45
C GLY A 37 10.99 10.15 -5.40
N TRP A 38 9.90 10.23 -6.17
CA TRP A 38 9.42 9.12 -7.01
C TRP A 38 10.42 8.65 -8.06
N LYS A 39 11.19 9.57 -8.66
CA LYS A 39 12.19 9.25 -9.67
C LYS A 39 13.32 8.40 -9.10
N ALA A 40 13.88 8.82 -7.96
CA ALA A 40 14.95 8.10 -7.28
C ALA A 40 14.45 6.79 -6.67
N TRP A 41 13.24 6.78 -6.11
CA TRP A 41 12.58 5.55 -5.66
C TRP A 41 12.42 4.53 -6.79
N ALA A 42 11.94 4.96 -7.97
CA ALA A 42 11.77 4.06 -9.09
C ALA A 42 13.12 3.55 -9.63
N MET A 43 14.14 4.42 -9.69
CA MET A 43 15.49 4.02 -10.09
C MET A 43 16.09 2.97 -9.14
N ASP A 44 15.98 3.18 -7.82
CA ASP A 44 16.40 2.22 -6.78
C ASP A 44 15.59 0.92 -6.84
N PHE A 45 14.26 1.01 -6.95
CA PHE A 45 13.36 -0.15 -6.97
C PHE A 45 13.53 -1.03 -8.21
N PHE A 46 13.72 -0.43 -9.37
CA PHE A 46 13.95 -1.16 -10.63
C PHE A 46 15.43 -1.46 -10.88
N GLY A 47 16.34 -1.05 -9.98
CA GLY A 47 17.79 -1.24 -10.16
C GLY A 47 18.32 -0.54 -11.41
N LEU A 48 17.68 0.55 -11.83
CA LEU A 48 18.09 1.37 -12.97
C LEU A 48 19.15 2.36 -12.52
N GLU A 49 20.25 1.86 -11.97
CA GLU A 49 21.44 2.68 -11.73
C GLU A 49 21.87 3.31 -13.06
N GLU A 50 22.15 4.60 -13.00
CA GLU A 50 22.57 5.42 -14.14
C GLU A 50 23.82 4.78 -14.74
N SER A 51 23.65 4.08 -15.89
CA SER A 51 24.77 3.65 -16.71
C SER A 51 25.49 4.92 -17.16
N LYS A 52 26.57 5.22 -16.43
CA LYS A 52 27.44 6.37 -16.58
C LYS A 52 27.89 6.60 -18.03
#